data_AF-A0A914P102-F1
#
_entry.id   AF-A0A914P102-F1
#
_cell.length_a   1.000
_cell.length_b   1.000
_cell.length_c   1.000
_cell.angle_alpha   90.00
_cell.angle_beta   90.00
_cell.angle_gamma   90.00
#
_symmetry.space_group_name_H-M   'P 1'
#
loop_
_entity.id
_entity.type
_entity.pdbx_description
1 polymer ?
#
loop_
_entity_poly.entity_id
_entity_poly.type
_entity_poly.pdbx_seq_one_letter_code
_entity_poly.pdbx_strand_id
1 'polypeptide(L)'
;MQQVVRAEGCTLLYTDTDSLIFTHPEGVNPLNLGPHLGQFTDEHPKHDIIEYVSGGAKQYGLKMKNKNNQQAEHDYILKVRGLTLNYDVINNQGLRYNTFKQQVINRSESTN
;
A
#
# COMPACT_ATOMS: atom_id res chain seq x y z
N MET A 1 -6.20 -14.44 -1.62
CA MET A 1 -5.90 -14.29 -0.17
C MET A 1 -5.32 -15.55 0.45
N GLN A 2 -6.04 -16.69 0.53
CA GLN A 2 -5.51 -17.92 1.16
C GLN A 2 -4.20 -18.44 0.55
N GLN A 3 -4.00 -18.28 -0.76
CA GLN A 3 -2.75 -18.65 -1.43
C GLN A 3 -1.54 -17.89 -0.86
N VAL A 4 -1.66 -16.58 -0.61
CA VAL A 4 -0.59 -15.76 -0.04
C VAL A 4 -0.27 -16.17 1.40
N VAL A 5 -1.31 -16.41 2.22
CA VAL A 5 -1.14 -16.78 3.64
C VAL A 5 -0.45 -18.13 3.80
N ARG A 6 -0.61 -19.03 2.83
CA ARG A 6 0.00 -20.38 2.85
C ARG A 6 1.36 -20.44 2.15
N ALA A 7 1.76 -19.40 1.42
CA ALA A 7 3.02 -19.39 0.71
C ALA A 7 4.17 -19.07 1.67
N GLU A 8 5.24 -19.86 1.58
CA GLU A 8 6.42 -19.67 2.43
C GLU A 8 7.10 -18.33 2.16
N GLY A 9 7.51 -17.64 3.22
CA GLY A 9 8.15 -16.32 3.13
C GLY A 9 7.23 -15.17 2.73
N CYS A 10 5.92 -15.42 2.51
CA CYS A 10 4.96 -14.38 2.19
C CYS A 10 4.27 -13.85 3.45
N THR A 11 4.03 -12.54 3.53
CA THR A 11 3.24 -11.92 4.61
C THR A 11 2.13 -11.07 4.03
N LEU A 12 0.90 -11.37 4.41
CA LEU A 12 -0.27 -10.57 4.04
C LEU A 12 -0.31 -9.29 4.90
N LEU A 13 -0.26 -8.12 4.27
CA LEU A 13 -0.27 -6.82 4.94
C LEU A 13 -1.68 -6.21 4.99
N TYR A 14 -2.46 -6.38 3.93
CA TYR A 14 -3.79 -5.77 3.80
C TYR A 14 -4.68 -6.56 2.85
N THR A 15 -5.99 -6.51 3.08
CA THR A 15 -7.01 -7.03 2.18
C THR A 15 -8.25 -6.14 2.19
N ASP A 16 -8.83 -5.86 1.03
CA ASP A 16 -10.15 -5.24 0.91
C ASP A 16 -10.87 -5.77 -0.31
N THR A 17 -12.01 -6.43 -0.10
CA THR A 17 -12.92 -6.97 -1.12
C THR A 17 -12.23 -7.85 -2.18
N ASP A 18 -11.61 -7.22 -3.18
CA ASP A 18 -10.94 -7.79 -4.34
C ASP A 18 -9.45 -7.40 -4.47
N SER A 19 -8.93 -6.59 -3.56
CA SER A 19 -7.53 -6.13 -3.52
C SER A 19 -6.78 -6.69 -2.31
N LEU A 20 -5.47 -6.84 -2.44
CA LEU A 20 -4.59 -7.19 -1.34
C LEU A 20 -3.19 -6.58 -1.50
N ILE A 21 -2.53 -6.35 -0.37
CA ILE A 21 -1.14 -5.90 -0.31
C ILE A 21 -0.39 -6.95 0.52
N PHE A 22 0.73 -7.44 0.00
CA PHE A 22 1.51 -8.48 0.65
C PHE A 22 2.99 -8.35 0.29
N THR A 23 3.85 -8.95 1.11
CA THR A 23 5.26 -9.15 0.80
C THR A 23 5.50 -10.58 0.35
N HIS A 24 6.48 -10.78 -0.51
CA HIS A 24 6.95 -12.10 -0.93
C HIS A 24 8.46 -12.07 -1.24
N PRO A 25 9.15 -13.22 -1.21
CA PRO A 25 10.55 -13.30 -1.63
C PRO A 25 10.72 -12.93 -3.11
N GLU A 26 11.89 -12.39 -3.46
CA GLU A 26 12.20 -12.03 -4.86
C GLU A 26 12.07 -13.25 -5.78
N GLY A 27 11.38 -13.08 -6.91
CA GLY A 27 11.11 -14.15 -7.87
C GLY A 27 10.02 -15.15 -7.46
N VAL A 28 9.46 -15.06 -6.25
CA VAL A 28 8.46 -16.00 -5.70
C VAL A 28 7.13 -15.28 -5.48
N ASN A 29 6.50 -14.77 -6.54
CA ASN A 29 5.12 -14.27 -6.43
C ASN A 29 4.15 -15.47 -6.37
N PRO A 30 3.43 -15.68 -5.25
CA PRO A 30 2.52 -16.80 -5.09
C PRO A 30 1.21 -16.66 -5.89
N LEU A 31 0.95 -15.50 -6.52
CA LEU A 31 -0.26 -15.24 -7.27
C LEU A 31 -0.03 -15.34 -8.79
N ASN A 32 -0.96 -16.02 -9.46
CA ASN A 32 -1.04 -16.00 -10.92
C ASN A 32 -1.78 -14.74 -11.37
N LEU A 33 -1.09 -13.87 -12.11
CA LEU A 33 -1.67 -12.65 -12.66
C LEU A 33 -2.27 -12.89 -14.06
N GLY A 34 -3.31 -12.15 -14.42
CA GLY A 34 -3.85 -12.19 -15.77
C GLY A 34 -4.99 -11.19 -16.03
N PRO A 35 -5.36 -10.98 -17.30
CA PRO A 35 -6.32 -9.93 -17.69
C PRO A 35 -7.79 -10.37 -17.65
N HIS A 36 -8.09 -11.63 -17.35
CA HIS A 36 -9.45 -12.17 -17.43
C HIS A 36 -10.23 -11.97 -16.12
N LEU A 37 -11.56 -12.04 -16.22
CA LEU A 37 -12.45 -11.92 -15.08
C LEU A 37 -12.10 -12.95 -13.99
N GLY A 38 -11.93 -12.47 -12.75
CA GLY A 38 -11.57 -13.29 -11.60
C GLY A 38 -10.06 -13.54 -11.44
N GLN A 39 -9.21 -13.03 -12.33
CA GLN A 39 -7.76 -13.05 -12.18
C GLN A 39 -7.27 -11.81 -11.44
N PHE A 40 -6.19 -11.96 -10.67
CA PHE A 40 -5.52 -10.83 -10.07
C PHE A 40 -4.71 -10.07 -11.12
N THR A 41 -4.72 -8.75 -11.02
CA THR A 41 -3.91 -7.86 -11.83
C THR A 41 -2.93 -7.10 -10.94
N ASP A 42 -1.74 -6.81 -11.45
CA ASP A 42 -0.83 -5.86 -10.80
C ASP A 42 -1.34 -4.43 -11.02
N GLU A 43 -1.75 -3.75 -9.95
CA GLU A 43 -2.25 -2.36 -9.99
C GLU A 43 -1.13 -1.35 -10.31
N HIS A 44 0.13 -1.68 -9.98
CA HIS A 44 1.27 -0.78 -10.09
C HIS A 44 2.46 -1.46 -10.79
N PRO A 45 2.31 -1.94 -12.04
CA PRO A 45 3.31 -2.80 -12.69
C PRO A 45 4.67 -2.12 -12.90
N LYS A 46 4.68 -0.79 -12.99
CA LYS A 46 5.89 0.03 -13.20
C LYS A 46 6.59 0.43 -11.90
N HIS A 47 6.04 0.09 -10.74
CA HIS A 47 6.55 0.53 -9.45
C HIS A 47 6.76 -0.65 -8.49
N ASP A 48 7.72 -0.49 -7.59
CA ASP A 48 7.86 -1.32 -6.41
C ASP A 48 7.39 -0.55 -5.19
N ILE A 49 6.64 -1.22 -4.32
CA ILE A 49 6.23 -0.67 -3.02
C ILE A 49 7.43 -0.79 -2.07
N ILE A 50 7.98 0.35 -1.68
CA ILE A 50 9.13 0.41 -0.75
C ILE A 50 8.66 0.48 0.70
N GLU A 51 7.54 1.15 0.94
CA GLU A 51 7.01 1.29 2.30
C GLU A 51 5.48 1.28 2.29
N TYR A 52 4.90 0.47 3.18
CA TYR A 52 3.48 0.36 3.44
C TYR A 52 3.18 0.87 4.86
N VAL A 53 2.14 1.69 5.00
CA VAL A 53 1.65 2.18 6.29
C VAL A 53 0.15 1.96 6.37
N SER A 54 -0.32 1.39 7.49
CA SER A 54 -1.74 1.15 7.75
C SER A 54 -2.22 1.96 8.95
N GLY A 55 -3.28 2.76 8.74
CA GLY A 55 -4.03 3.38 9.83
C GLY A 55 -5.23 2.55 10.28
N GLY A 56 -5.49 1.42 9.63
CA GLY A 56 -6.61 0.53 9.89
C GLY A 56 -7.35 0.13 8.61
N ALA A 57 -8.57 -0.40 8.77
CA ALA A 57 -9.39 -0.83 7.65
C ALA A 57 -9.69 0.34 6.70
N LYS A 58 -9.39 0.16 5.40
CA LYS A 58 -9.62 1.16 4.35
C LYS A 58 -8.85 2.48 4.53
N GLN A 59 -7.75 2.43 5.28
CA GLN A 59 -6.87 3.55 5.56
C GLN A 59 -5.41 3.14 5.43
N TYR A 60 -4.77 3.43 4.30
CA TYR A 60 -3.38 3.06 4.06
C TYR A 60 -2.63 4.07 3.17
N GLY A 61 -1.31 4.07 3.32
CA GLY A 61 -0.37 4.81 2.49
C GLY A 61 0.67 3.90 1.86
N LEU A 62 1.05 4.19 0.62
CA LEU A 62 2.13 3.53 -0.11
C LEU A 62 3.18 4.55 -0.51
N LYS A 63 4.46 4.20 -0.29
CA LYS A 63 5.59 4.85 -0.92
C LYS A 63 6.14 3.90 -1.97
N MET A 64 6.23 4.39 -3.20
CA MET A 64 6.58 3.60 -4.36
C MET A 64 7.81 4.16 -5.05
N LYS A 65 8.51 3.29 -5.77
CA LYS A 65 9.67 3.66 -6.58
C LYS A 65 9.52 3.09 -7.98
N ASN A 66 9.83 3.89 -8.99
CA ASN A 66 9.75 3.43 -10.37
C ASN A 66 10.84 2.39 -10.67
N LYS A 67 10.45 1.25 -11.24
CA LYS A 67 11.36 0.15 -11.62
C LYS A 67 12.38 0.57 -12.67
N ASN A 68 11.95 1.40 -13.61
CA ASN A 68 12.75 1.78 -14.78
C ASN A 68 13.64 3.00 -14.53
N ASN A 69 13.33 3.82 -13.53
CA ASN A 69 14.11 5.00 -13.18
C ASN A 69 14.36 5.06 -11.69
N GLN A 70 15.44 4.41 -11.26
CA GLN A 70 15.79 4.35 -9.85
C GLN A 70 16.26 5.69 -9.25
N GLN A 71 16.53 6.70 -10.09
CA GLN A 71 16.88 8.06 -9.66
C GLN A 71 15.66 8.99 -9.60
N ALA A 72 14.49 8.55 -10.06
CA ALA A 72 13.27 9.34 -9.96
C ALA A 72 12.83 9.51 -8.50
N GLU A 73 12.11 10.61 -8.23
CA GLU A 73 11.45 10.82 -6.96
C GLU A 73 10.44 9.70 -6.65
N HIS A 74 10.16 9.53 -5.36
CA HIS A 74 9.19 8.54 -4.91
C HIS A 74 7.76 8.99 -5.22
N ASP A 75 6.95 8.06 -5.68
CA ASP A 75 5.51 8.24 -5.81
C ASP A 75 4.82 7.86 -4.51
N TYR A 76 3.76 8.61 -4.18
CA TYR A 76 3.01 8.40 -2.95
C TYR A 76 1.53 8.19 -3.26
N ILE A 77 0.95 7.14 -2.67
CA ILE A 77 -0.49 6.91 -2.67
C ILE A 77 -0.99 7.01 -1.24
N LEU A 78 -2.10 7.70 -1.06
CA LEU A 78 -2.82 7.74 0.19
C LEU A 78 -4.30 7.40 -0.07
N LYS A 79 -4.82 6.43 0.67
CA LYS A 79 -6.22 6.02 0.63
C LYS A 79 -6.78 6.10 2.03
N VAL A 80 -7.68 7.04 2.30
CA VAL A 80 -8.34 7.21 3.59
C VAL A 80 -9.84 7.29 3.39
N ARG A 81 -10.55 6.17 3.59
CA ARG A 81 -12.01 6.10 3.48
C ARG A 81 -12.67 7.08 4.47
N GLY A 82 -13.62 7.86 3.97
CA GLY A 82 -14.37 8.85 4.77
C GLY A 82 -13.78 10.26 4.70
N LEU A 83 -12.60 10.43 4.08
CA LEU A 83 -12.03 11.74 3.78
C LEU A 83 -11.93 11.94 2.28
N THR A 84 -12.47 13.06 1.79
CA THR A 84 -12.25 13.50 0.42
C THR A 84 -10.88 14.18 0.37
N LEU A 85 -9.93 13.61 -0.38
CA LEU A 85 -8.59 14.18 -0.57
C LEU A 85 -8.64 15.34 -1.58
N ASN A 86 -9.27 16.43 -1.19
CA ASN A 86 -9.33 17.65 -1.98
C ASN A 86 -8.10 18.55 -1.70
N TYR A 87 -7.99 19.63 -2.48
CA TYR A 87 -6.90 20.59 -2.34
C TYR A 87 -6.75 21.14 -0.91
N ASP A 88 -7.87 21.41 -0.24
CA ASP A 88 -7.90 21.94 1.13
C ASP A 88 -7.32 20.94 2.14
N VAL A 89 -7.75 19.68 2.08
CA VAL A 89 -7.24 18.60 2.95
C VAL A 89 -5.74 18.38 2.74
N ILE A 90 -5.27 18.44 1.51
CA ILE A 90 -3.86 18.18 1.18
C ILE A 90 -2.95 19.37 1.56
N ASN A 91 -3.41 20.61 1.35
CA ASN A 91 -2.56 21.80 1.49
C ASN A 91 -2.79 22.58 2.78
N ASN A 92 -4.03 22.69 3.24
CA ASN A 92 -4.36 23.44 4.46
C ASN A 92 -4.37 22.53 5.69
N GLN A 93 -4.89 21.30 5.56
CA GLN A 93 -4.90 20.34 6.67
C GLN A 93 -3.64 19.44 6.68
N GLY A 94 -2.83 19.51 5.62
CA GLY A 94 -1.54 18.86 5.54
C GLY A 94 -1.60 17.33 5.49
N LEU A 95 -2.73 16.73 5.09
CA LEU A 95 -2.85 15.27 4.99
C LEU A 95 -2.09 14.77 3.76
N ARG A 96 -0.90 14.22 4.01
CA ARG A 96 0.05 13.68 3.03
C ARG A 96 0.60 12.37 3.57
N TYR A 97 1.31 11.60 2.74
CA TYR A 97 1.88 10.33 3.17
C TYR A 97 2.71 10.45 4.47
N ASN A 98 3.64 11.42 4.51
CA ASN A 98 4.52 11.60 5.65
C ASN A 98 3.75 11.99 6.93
N THR A 99 2.77 12.89 6.85
CA THR A 99 1.98 13.30 8.02
C THR A 99 1.03 12.19 8.48
N PHE A 100 0.43 11.45 7.56
CA PHE A 100 -0.35 10.26 7.87
C PHE A 100 0.49 9.20 8.60
N LYS A 101 1.69 8.92 8.09
CA LYS A 101 2.65 8.00 8.74
C LYS A 101 2.96 8.42 10.17
N GLN A 102 3.27 9.69 10.39
CA GLN A 102 3.54 10.21 11.73
C GLN A 102 2.33 10.07 12.66
N GLN A 103 1.12 10.34 12.18
CA GLN A 103 -0.10 10.18 12.97
C GLN A 103 -0.35 8.73 13.38
N VAL A 104 -0.09 7.77 12.48
CA VAL A 104 -0.21 6.33 12.77
C VAL A 104 0.81 5.91 13.85
N ILE A 105 2.07 6.32 13.71
CA ILE A 105 3.15 5.96 14.64
C ILE A 105 2.90 6.58 16.02
N ASN A 106 2.63 7.88 16.09
CA ASN A 106 2.44 8.58 17.37
C ASN A 106 1.24 8.03 18.16
N ARG A 107 0.20 7.56 17.46
CA ARG A 107 -0.95 6.92 18.10
C ARG A 107 -0.59 5.55 18.69
N SER A 108 0.31 4.81 18.05
CA SER A 108 0.79 3.53 18.58
C SER A 108 1.63 3.70 19.86
N GLU A 109 2.39 4.80 19.97
CA GLU A 109 3.20 5.09 21.16
C GLU A 109 2.38 5.54 22.37
N SER A 110 1.25 6.22 22.14
CA SER A 110 0.37 6.73 23.20
C SER A 110 -0.60 5.70 23.78
N THR A 111 -0.59 4.47 23.25
CA THR A 111 -1.44 3.36 23.72
C THR A 111 -0.63 2.28 24.48
N ASN A 112 0.65 2.52 24.73
CA ASN A 112 1.50 1.73 25.65
C ASN A 112 1.67 2.46 26.98
#